data_AF-A0A099ZE54-F1
#
_entry.id   AF-A0A099ZE54-F1
#
_cell.length_a   1.000
_cell.length_b   1.000
_cell.length_c   1.000
_cell.angle_alpha   90.00
_cell.angle_beta   90.00
_cell.angle_gamma   90.00
#
_symmetry.space_group_name_H-M   'P 1'
#
loop_
_entity.id
_entity.type
_entity.pdbx_description
1 polymer ?
#
loop_
_entity_poly.entity_id
_entity_poly.type
_entity_poly.pdbx_seq_one_letter_code
_entity_poly.pdbx_strand_id
1 'polypeptide(L)'
;FIHFPTAFLKIQRHKVDVTLDADTAHPRLEASEDGKSVLDTGTIRNVPRTEKRFDSHAFLLAKEGYTCGKYYWEVDVGKRSNWEVGIAREPV
;
A
#
# COMPACT_ATOMS: atom_id res chain seq x y z
N PHE A 1 20.11 3.07 -25.59
CA PHE A 1 20.23 3.88 -24.35
C PHE A 1 18.85 4.38 -23.98
N ILE A 2 18.28 3.93 -22.86
CA ILE A 2 16.95 4.38 -22.43
C ILE A 2 17.11 5.77 -21.82
N HIS A 3 16.50 6.78 -22.42
CA HIS A 3 16.52 8.16 -21.94
C HIS A 3 15.52 8.30 -20.80
N PHE A 4 15.98 8.33 -19.55
CA PHE A 4 15.13 8.75 -18.44
C PHE A 4 14.99 10.27 -18.49
N PRO A 5 13.77 10.83 -18.69
CA PRO A 5 13.58 12.27 -18.68
C PRO A 5 14.06 12.84 -17.33
N THR A 6 14.66 14.02 -17.34
CA THR A 6 15.07 14.75 -16.12
C THR A 6 13.95 14.91 -15.09
N ALA A 7 12.68 14.85 -15.52
CA ALA A 7 11.51 14.80 -14.64
C ALA A 7 11.48 13.56 -13.73
N PHE A 8 11.86 12.39 -14.23
CA PHE A 8 11.87 11.14 -13.45
C PHE A 8 12.92 11.20 -12.32
N LEU A 9 14.13 11.69 -12.63
CA LEU A 9 15.18 11.90 -11.63
C LEU A 9 14.77 12.88 -10.52
N LYS A 10 13.93 13.87 -10.83
CA LYS A 10 13.41 14.80 -9.82
C LYS A 10 12.42 14.15 -8.87
N ILE A 11 11.56 13.26 -9.35
CA ILE A 11 10.54 12.58 -8.53
C ILE A 11 11.19 11.57 -7.58
N GLN A 12 12.24 10.87 -8.01
CA GLN A 12 12.96 9.90 -7.19
C GLN A 12 13.57 10.51 -5.91
N ARG A 13 13.81 11.85 -5.87
CA ARG A 13 14.27 12.55 -4.65
C ARG A 13 13.24 12.54 -3.52
N HIS A 14 11.98 12.26 -3.84
CA HIS A 14 10.87 12.16 -2.90
C HIS A 14 10.51 10.71 -2.57
N LYS A 15 11.34 9.74 -2.98
CA LYS A 15 11.10 8.33 -2.73
C LYS A 15 11.06 8.05 -1.23
N VAL A 16 9.99 7.41 -0.79
CA VAL A 16 9.82 6.93 0.58
C VAL A 16 9.80 5.42 0.62
N ASP A 17 10.18 4.89 1.77
CA ASP A 17 10.04 3.48 2.06
C ASP A 17 8.68 3.22 2.71
N VAL A 18 7.77 2.59 1.97
CA VAL A 18 6.40 2.32 2.43
C VAL A 18 6.37 0.96 3.13
N THR A 19 5.79 0.90 4.33
CA THR A 19 5.52 -0.37 5.01
C THR A 19 4.03 -0.54 5.27
N LEU A 20 3.52 -1.75 5.04
CA LEU A 20 2.10 -2.07 5.15
C LEU A 20 1.69 -2.32 6.61
N ASP A 21 0.50 -1.85 6.99
CA ASP A 21 -0.09 -2.06 8.31
C ASP A 21 -1.07 -3.24 8.31
N ALA A 22 -0.64 -4.37 8.89
CA ALA A 22 -1.45 -5.58 9.00
C ALA A 22 -2.72 -5.40 9.85
N ASP A 23 -2.76 -4.40 10.74
CA ASP A 23 -3.94 -4.12 11.56
C ASP A 23 -5.05 -3.45 10.75
N THR A 24 -4.72 -2.82 9.63
CA THR A 24 -5.70 -2.23 8.70
C THR A 24 -6.18 -3.24 7.66
N ALA A 25 -5.41 -4.30 7.41
CA ALA A 25 -5.63 -5.20 6.29
C ALA A 25 -6.97 -5.93 6.37
N HIS A 26 -7.74 -5.86 5.28
CA HIS A 26 -8.94 -6.67 5.14
C HIS A 26 -8.61 -8.16 5.33
N PRO A 27 -9.46 -8.99 5.99
CA PRO A 27 -9.12 -10.38 6.32
C PRO A 27 -8.72 -11.27 5.14
N ARG A 28 -9.12 -10.89 3.92
CA ARG A 28 -8.71 -11.54 2.66
C ARG A 28 -7.28 -11.25 2.24
N LEU A 29 -6.70 -10.14 2.71
CA LEU A 29 -5.37 -9.68 2.36
C LEU A 29 -4.36 -10.04 3.45
N GLU A 30 -3.18 -10.44 3.04
CA GLU A 30 -2.06 -10.76 3.90
C GLU A 30 -0.85 -9.92 3.52
N ALA A 31 -0.33 -9.14 4.47
CA ALA A 31 0.95 -8.46 4.30
C ALA A 31 2.09 -9.46 4.57
N SER A 32 3.17 -9.36 3.78
CA SER A 32 4.41 -10.09 4.06
C SER A 32 5.04 -9.63 5.38
N GLU A 33 5.94 -10.45 5.93
CA GLU A 33 6.64 -10.17 7.19
C GLU A 33 7.44 -8.85 7.14
N ASP A 34 8.05 -8.54 6.00
CA ASP A 34 8.75 -7.27 5.75
C ASP A 34 7.80 -6.08 5.49
N GLY A 35 6.49 -6.34 5.38
CA GLY A 35 5.48 -5.34 5.07
C GLY A 35 5.62 -4.71 3.69
N LYS A 36 6.26 -5.38 2.72
CA LYS A 36 6.47 -4.85 1.36
C LYS A 36 5.57 -5.44 0.30
N SER A 37 4.93 -6.56 0.59
CA SER A 37 4.07 -7.28 -0.35
C SER A 37 2.71 -7.54 0.24
N VAL A 38 1.72 -7.64 -0.65
CA VAL A 38 0.37 -8.10 -0.31
C VAL A 38 -0.03 -9.29 -1.16
N LEU A 39 -0.59 -10.29 -0.48
CA LEU A 39 -1.24 -11.44 -1.06
C LEU A 39 -2.76 -11.36 -0.84
N ASP A 40 -3.53 -11.41 -1.94
CA ASP A 40 -4.94 -11.78 -1.86
C ASP A 40 -5.03 -13.30 -1.70
N THR A 41 -5.52 -13.74 -0.54
CA THR A 41 -5.62 -15.17 -0.17
C THR A 41 -6.84 -15.87 -0.78
N GLY A 42 -7.73 -15.15 -1.46
CA GLY A 42 -8.92 -15.73 -2.07
C GLY A 42 -10.07 -15.99 -1.10
N THR A 43 -9.84 -15.91 0.21
CA THR A 43 -10.80 -16.31 1.26
C THR A 43 -10.80 -15.34 2.43
N ILE A 44 -11.92 -15.23 3.14
CA ILE A 44 -12.00 -14.44 4.38
C ILE A 44 -11.39 -15.26 5.51
N ARG A 45 -10.23 -14.84 6.00
CA ARG A 45 -9.52 -15.53 7.09
C ARG A 45 -10.02 -15.09 8.46
N ASN A 46 -9.82 -15.93 9.46
CA ASN A 46 -10.09 -15.56 10.85
C ASN A 46 -8.89 -14.79 11.41
N VAL A 47 -9.02 -13.47 11.56
CA VAL A 47 -7.97 -12.57 12.07
C VAL A 47 -8.51 -11.75 13.25
N PRO A 48 -7.65 -11.26 14.16
CA PRO A 48 -8.08 -10.40 15.26
C PRO A 48 -8.82 -9.16 14.76
N ARG A 49 -9.94 -8.84 15.42
CA ARG A 49 -10.66 -7.60 15.18
C ARG A 49 -9.86 -6.42 15.71
N THR A 50 -9.76 -5.37 14.90
CA THR A 50 -9.17 -4.08 15.26
C THR A 50 -10.09 -3.00 14.70
N GLU A 51 -10.15 -1.85 15.36
CA GLU A 51 -10.99 -0.72 14.92
C GLU A 51 -10.54 -0.14 13.57
N LYS A 52 -9.28 -0.36 13.21
CA LYS A 52 -8.67 0.12 11.96
C LYS A 52 -8.91 -0.80 10.75
N ARG A 53 -9.43 -2.01 10.97
CA ARG A 53 -9.49 -3.04 9.92
C ARG A 53 -10.56 -2.71 8.89
N PHE A 54 -10.20 -2.77 7.62
CA PHE A 54 -11.19 -2.81 6.56
C PHE A 54 -11.98 -4.12 6.60
N ASP A 55 -13.30 -4.04 6.56
CA ASP A 55 -14.20 -5.20 6.54
C ASP A 55 -15.12 -5.23 5.31
N SER A 56 -15.27 -4.09 4.63
CA SER A 56 -16.14 -3.94 3.45
C SER A 56 -15.42 -4.19 2.13
N HIS A 57 -14.19 -3.68 1.97
CA HIS A 57 -13.41 -3.75 0.74
C HIS A 57 -12.02 -4.31 1.01
N ALA A 58 -11.44 -5.01 0.03
CA ALA A 58 -10.11 -5.60 0.12
C ALA A 58 -9.01 -4.53 0.00
N PHE A 59 -8.86 -3.73 1.05
CA PHE A 59 -7.82 -2.72 1.19
C PHE A 59 -6.96 -2.96 2.42
N LEU A 60 -5.82 -2.29 2.44
CA LEU A 60 -4.93 -2.14 3.57
C LEU A 60 -4.17 -0.80 3.41
N LEU A 61 -3.70 -0.22 4.50
CA LEU A 61 -2.96 1.04 4.50
C LEU A 61 -1.47 0.82 4.74
N ALA A 62 -0.70 1.85 4.41
CA ALA A 62 0.65 2.00 4.95
C ALA A 62 0.58 2.32 6.45
N LYS A 63 1.64 1.99 7.20
CA LYS A 63 1.79 2.40 8.61
C LYS A 63 1.95 3.91 8.74
N GLU A 64 2.71 4.49 7.83
CA GLU A 64 3.01 5.92 7.82
C GLU A 64 1.94 6.73 7.08
N GLY A 65 1.37 7.72 7.76
CA GLY A 65 0.60 8.79 7.15
C GLY A 65 1.45 10.06 6.95
N TYR A 66 1.03 10.93 6.02
CA TYR A 66 1.72 12.19 5.73
C TYR A 66 0.76 13.38 5.75
N THR A 67 1.19 14.49 6.36
CA THR A 67 0.35 15.70 6.50
C THR A 67 0.79 16.84 5.59
N CYS A 68 2.04 16.88 5.13
CA CYS A 68 2.57 17.89 4.23
C CYS A 68 3.78 17.37 3.45
N GLY A 69 4.09 17.97 2.29
CA GLY A 69 5.27 17.62 1.50
C GLY A 69 4.95 16.91 0.19
N LYS A 70 5.99 16.34 -0.43
CA LYS A 70 5.92 15.54 -1.66
C LYS A 70 6.55 14.18 -1.39
N TYR A 71 5.83 13.13 -1.75
CA TYR A 71 6.21 11.74 -1.51
C TYR A 71 5.98 10.93 -2.77
N TYR A 72 6.83 9.93 -2.95
CA TYR A 72 6.80 9.05 -4.10
C TYR A 72 7.05 7.60 -3.67
N TRP A 73 6.25 6.69 -4.20
CA TRP A 73 6.43 5.27 -4.06
C TRP A 73 6.08 4.57 -5.37
N GLU A 74 6.60 3.37 -5.54
CA GLU A 74 6.37 2.51 -6.69
C GLU A 74 5.72 1.23 -6.18
N VAL A 75 4.78 0.68 -6.95
CA VAL A 75 4.16 -0.61 -6.67
C VAL A 75 4.38 -1.50 -7.87
N ASP A 76 4.97 -2.67 -7.66
CA ASP A 76 5.03 -3.72 -8.67
C ASP A 76 3.73 -4.53 -8.63
N VAL A 77 2.93 -4.41 -9.69
CA VAL A 77 1.66 -5.13 -9.84
C VAL A 77 1.81 -6.42 -10.67
N GLY A 78 3.00 -6.66 -11.22
CA GLY A 78 3.27 -7.79 -12.11
C GLY A 78 2.27 -7.89 -13.25
N LYS A 79 1.62 -9.05 -13.37
CA LYS A 79 0.58 -9.35 -14.39
C LYS A 79 -0.84 -9.30 -13.82
N ARG A 80 -1.04 -8.72 -12.63
CA ARG A 80 -2.37 -8.67 -11.99
C ARG A 80 -3.29 -7.76 -12.79
N SER A 81 -4.49 -8.26 -13.10
CA SER A 81 -5.51 -7.53 -13.86
C SER A 81 -6.46 -6.72 -12.98
N ASN A 82 -6.54 -7.02 -11.68
CA ASN A 82 -7.38 -6.31 -10.73
C ASN A 82 -6.53 -5.83 -9.56
N TRP A 83 -6.35 -4.52 -9.46
CA TRP A 83 -5.62 -3.84 -8.40
C TRP A 83 -6.00 -2.37 -8.37
N GLU A 84 -5.93 -1.78 -7.18
CA GLU A 84 -6.11 -0.36 -6.95
C GLU A 84 -5.01 0.14 -6.01
N VAL A 85 -4.56 1.38 -6.22
CA VAL A 85 -3.58 2.05 -5.38
C VAL A 85 -3.96 3.52 -5.28
N GLY A 86 -3.75 4.12 -4.11
CA GLY A 86 -4.08 5.52 -3.90
C GLY A 86 -3.68 6.01 -2.53
N ILE A 87 -4.30 7.12 -2.14
CA ILE A 87 -4.15 7.72 -0.82
C ILE A 87 -5.52 7.72 -0.13
N ALA A 88 -5.52 7.51 1.18
CA ALA A 88 -6.70 7.61 2.01
C ALA A 88 -6.51 8.74 3.03
N ARG A 89 -7.60 9.44 3.34
CA ARG A 89 -7.61 10.41 4.44
C ARG A 89 -7.88 9.64 5.73
N GLU A 90 -7.08 9.91 6.77
CA GLU A 90 -7.37 9.41 8.11
C GLU A 90 -8.68 10.06 8.61
N PRO A 91 -9.64 9.26 9.11
CA PRO A 91 -10.87 9.80 9.69
C PRO A 91 -10.54 10.69 10.89
N VAL A 92 -11.40 11.69 11.12
CA VAL A 92 -11.27 12.66 12.22
C VAL A 92 -11.79 12.05 13.52
#